data_AF-A0A6L9SHG0-F1
#
_entry.id   AF-A0A6L9SHG0-F1
#
_cell.length_a   1.000
_cell.length_b   1.000
_cell.length_c   1.000
_cell.angle_alpha   90.00
_cell.angle_beta   90.00
_cell.angle_gamma   90.00
#
_symmetry.space_group_name_H-M   'P 1'
#
loop_
_entity.id
_entity.type
_entity.pdbx_description
1 polymer ?
#
loop_
_entity_poly.entity_id
_entity_poly.type
_entity_poly.pdbx_seq_one_letter_code
_entity_poly.pdbx_strand_id
1 'polypeptide(L)'
;MSVESAQTSAGSGTAALPPEVRDGYEVHAAALRRGLDVALYPRQVMMAGGGENDEMAFIHGVPESSSLGSVTYAQDKRMRRALLERAELPLPKGATFSVGRGIKDAKNFVERLGYPVVVKPAMGDNAIETFPGIRNEEQLDAAIDYLMTPPTERDTFVRAAYALTELREPGEEDGRVVVPPGYRFLIEEHVHGEYVRLLVVDGLVRSVVHCPGPPSVAAAEHGRDILGEVHPTLQQLAIDAVQAMPGLGVAAVDIVVGDYQRPAAGQGVWIVELSERPGLAVQADVAEELSQFLGDVILTHGAAVGDLSLEEARDDVAVEFHAEAIPDLDGAVAALADAARDFGITGHVGVTDRVEGVADGLLQGSARHIAWLSEMLLDGRLNGHRAMLVEERQVEPGSFDGLSVRPA
;
A
#
# COMPACT_ATOMS: atom_id res chain seq x y z
N MET A 1 8.06 33.61 -8.59
CA MET A 1 7.34 34.06 -7.38
C MET A 1 7.12 32.84 -6.54
N SER A 2 7.72 32.85 -5.36
CA SER A 2 7.80 31.76 -4.39
C SER A 2 6.40 31.43 -3.90
N VAL A 3 5.97 30.19 -4.07
CA VAL A 3 4.73 29.69 -3.46
C VAL A 3 5.15 29.09 -2.13
N GLU A 4 4.74 29.75 -1.04
CA GLU A 4 4.85 29.24 0.32
C GLU A 4 4.14 27.89 0.40
N SER A 5 4.91 26.84 0.71
CA SER A 5 4.41 25.55 1.16
C SER A 5 3.63 25.78 2.45
N ALA A 6 2.31 25.55 2.39
CA ALA A 6 1.44 25.60 3.56
C ALA A 6 1.95 24.57 4.59
N GLN A 7 2.53 25.08 5.68
CA GLN A 7 2.83 24.31 6.87
C GLN A 7 1.49 23.87 7.49
N THR A 8 1.07 22.65 7.20
CA THR A 8 0.12 21.92 8.04
C THR A 8 0.85 21.50 9.29
N SER A 9 0.40 22.02 10.45
CA SER A 9 0.87 21.61 11.76
C SER A 9 0.73 20.09 11.91
N ALA A 10 1.84 19.38 12.04
CA ALA A 10 1.89 17.95 12.29
C ALA A 10 1.11 17.64 13.59
N GLY A 11 0.04 16.86 13.48
CA GLY A 11 -0.64 16.28 14.63
C GLY A 11 0.30 15.27 15.30
N SER A 12 0.47 15.39 16.61
CA SER A 12 1.22 14.45 17.44
C SER A 12 0.48 13.11 17.52
N GLY A 13 0.86 12.13 16.70
CA GLY A 13 0.39 10.74 16.75
C GLY A 13 0.47 9.99 15.40
N THR A 14 0.21 8.67 15.41
CA THR A 14 0.04 7.82 14.21
C THR A 14 -1.14 8.27 13.33
N ALA A 15 -1.99 9.19 13.81
CA ALA A 15 -3.07 9.83 13.06
C ALA A 15 -2.61 10.54 11.77
N ALA A 16 -1.32 10.82 11.61
CA ALA A 16 -0.73 11.40 10.41
C ALA A 16 -0.28 10.36 9.35
N LEU A 17 -0.45 9.05 9.60
CA LEU A 17 0.00 7.97 8.72
C LEU A 17 -0.73 7.99 7.36
N PRO A 18 -0.01 8.31 6.28
CA PRO A 18 -0.56 8.30 4.93
C PRO A 18 -1.01 6.91 4.50
N PRO A 19 -2.06 6.81 3.67
CA PRO A 19 -2.53 5.53 3.16
C PRO A 19 -1.47 4.73 2.41
N GLU A 20 -0.60 5.40 1.65
CA GLU A 20 0.41 4.80 0.80
C GLU A 20 1.53 4.07 1.54
N VAL A 21 1.81 4.47 2.79
CA VAL A 21 2.82 3.83 3.64
C VAL A 21 2.21 2.87 4.65
N ARG A 22 0.87 2.81 4.75
CA ARG A 22 0.19 2.02 5.78
C ARG A 22 0.61 0.54 5.76
N ASP A 23 0.68 -0.05 4.57
CA ASP A 23 0.95 -1.49 4.44
C ASP A 23 2.33 -1.87 4.99
N GLY A 24 3.39 -1.21 4.55
CA GLY A 24 4.74 -1.48 5.07
C GLY A 24 4.90 -1.09 6.53
N TYR A 25 4.29 0.03 6.96
CA TYR A 25 4.35 0.49 8.34
C TYR A 25 3.75 -0.52 9.32
N GLU A 26 2.58 -1.10 9.03
CA GLU A 26 1.95 -2.05 9.96
C GLU A 26 2.78 -3.35 10.07
N VAL A 27 3.42 -3.79 8.99
CA VAL A 27 4.33 -4.95 9.02
C VAL A 27 5.64 -4.61 9.75
N HIS A 28 6.19 -3.41 9.55
CA HIS A 28 7.37 -2.90 10.26
C HIS A 28 7.14 -2.83 11.77
N ALA A 29 6.05 -2.20 12.20
CA ALA A 29 5.68 -2.14 13.61
C ALA A 29 5.47 -3.53 14.20
N ALA A 30 4.82 -4.45 13.46
CA ALA A 30 4.69 -5.84 13.88
C ALA A 30 6.05 -6.54 14.04
N ALA A 31 6.99 -6.33 13.12
CA ALA A 31 8.33 -6.94 13.17
C ALA A 31 9.07 -6.51 14.45
N LEU A 32 9.08 -5.21 14.75
CA LEU A 32 9.67 -4.70 15.98
C LEU A 32 9.01 -5.28 17.23
N ARG A 33 7.67 -5.34 17.27
CA ARG A 33 6.93 -5.93 18.40
C ARG A 33 7.27 -7.40 18.62
N ARG A 34 7.64 -8.12 17.56
CA ARG A 34 8.02 -9.55 17.58
C ARG A 34 9.51 -9.79 17.84
N GLY A 35 10.26 -8.75 18.21
CA GLY A 35 11.68 -8.87 18.54
C GLY A 35 12.55 -9.16 17.32
N LEU A 36 12.12 -8.75 16.12
CA LEU A 36 12.95 -8.82 14.93
C LEU A 36 13.79 -7.56 14.77
N ASP A 37 15.00 -7.74 14.27
CA ASP A 37 15.80 -6.68 13.68
C ASP A 37 15.19 -6.28 12.34
N VAL A 38 15.28 -5.00 11.99
CA VAL A 38 14.73 -4.44 10.77
C VAL A 38 15.77 -3.62 10.02
N ALA A 39 15.89 -3.85 8.72
CA ALA A 39 16.55 -2.94 7.78
C ALA A 39 15.51 -2.38 6.81
N LEU A 40 15.32 -1.06 6.82
CA LEU A 40 14.32 -0.35 6.03
C LEU A 40 14.98 0.62 5.05
N TYR A 41 14.62 0.48 3.77
CA TYR A 41 15.09 1.30 2.66
C TYR A 41 13.92 2.09 2.03
N PRO A 42 14.21 3.15 1.25
CA PRO A 42 13.17 3.95 0.60
C PRO A 42 12.21 3.11 -0.22
N ARG A 43 10.94 3.56 -0.28
CA ARG A 43 9.82 2.82 -0.90
C ARG A 43 9.48 1.53 -0.15
N GLN A 44 9.65 1.54 1.17
CA GLN A 44 9.27 0.45 2.08
C GLN A 44 9.85 -0.90 1.69
N VAL A 45 11.07 -0.92 1.16
CA VAL A 45 11.83 -2.16 0.98
C VAL A 45 12.40 -2.50 2.35
N MET A 46 11.93 -3.58 2.92
CA MET A 46 12.19 -3.94 4.31
C MET A 46 12.72 -5.37 4.37
N MET A 47 13.77 -5.58 5.17
CA MET A 47 14.19 -6.90 5.63
C MET A 47 13.93 -6.98 7.13
N ALA A 48 13.40 -8.11 7.60
CA ALA A 48 13.16 -8.34 9.01
C ALA A 48 13.63 -9.75 9.41
N GLY A 49 14.38 -9.87 10.50
CA GLY A 49 15.00 -11.14 10.89
C GLY A 49 15.76 -11.10 12.21
N GLY A 50 16.47 -12.19 12.52
CA GLY A 50 17.26 -12.32 13.76
C GLY A 50 18.76 -12.57 13.54
N GLY A 51 19.25 -12.48 12.29
CA GLY A 51 20.65 -12.67 11.91
C GLY A 51 20.86 -12.90 10.39
N GLU A 52 22.12 -12.93 9.93
CA GLU A 52 22.53 -12.88 8.51
C GLU A 52 21.89 -13.93 7.54
N ASN A 53 21.24 -14.99 8.03
CA ASN A 53 20.62 -16.02 7.18
C ASN A 53 19.15 -16.32 7.51
N ASP A 54 18.58 -15.66 8.51
CA ASP A 54 17.21 -15.88 8.99
C ASP A 54 16.43 -14.55 8.87
N GLU A 55 16.22 -14.12 7.63
CA GLU A 55 15.55 -12.87 7.28
C GLU A 55 14.41 -13.11 6.28
N MET A 56 13.45 -12.20 6.29
CA MET A 56 12.36 -12.13 5.32
C MET A 56 12.33 -10.77 4.68
N ALA A 57 12.11 -10.73 3.37
CA ALA A 57 11.90 -9.48 2.66
C ALA A 57 10.41 -9.13 2.52
N PHE A 58 10.12 -7.84 2.65
CA PHE A 58 8.84 -7.23 2.33
C PHE A 58 9.09 -6.00 1.46
N ILE A 59 8.16 -5.71 0.57
CA ILE A 59 8.07 -4.36 0.01
C ILE A 59 6.63 -3.85 -0.07
N HIS A 60 6.40 -2.67 0.49
CA HIS A 60 5.05 -2.15 0.74
C HIS A 60 4.14 -3.16 1.48
N GLY A 61 4.70 -3.87 2.45
CA GLY A 61 3.98 -4.91 3.22
C GLY A 61 3.69 -6.20 2.45
N VAL A 62 4.06 -6.31 1.16
CA VAL A 62 3.94 -7.56 0.41
C VAL A 62 5.11 -8.48 0.79
N PRO A 63 4.85 -9.69 1.33
CA PRO A 63 5.90 -10.62 1.74
C PRO A 63 6.58 -11.27 0.53
N GLU A 64 7.86 -11.66 0.69
CA GLU A 64 8.64 -12.41 -0.31
C GLU A 64 8.02 -13.74 -0.76
N SER A 65 7.08 -14.29 0.02
CA SER A 65 6.27 -15.45 -0.35
C SER A 65 5.39 -15.17 -1.58
N SER A 66 5.17 -13.89 -1.91
CA SER A 66 4.52 -13.47 -3.15
C SER A 66 5.54 -13.36 -4.29
N SER A 67 5.40 -14.21 -5.30
CA SER A 67 6.35 -14.28 -6.40
C SER A 67 6.29 -13.01 -7.26
N LEU A 68 7.46 -12.58 -7.77
CA LEU A 68 7.55 -11.44 -8.68
C LEU A 68 6.61 -11.57 -9.89
N GLY A 69 6.44 -12.78 -10.42
CA GLY A 69 5.53 -13.04 -11.53
C GLY A 69 4.08 -12.73 -11.18
N SER A 70 3.61 -13.22 -10.02
CA SER A 70 2.23 -13.04 -9.55
C SER A 70 1.93 -11.57 -9.26
N VAL A 71 2.83 -10.89 -8.53
CA VAL A 71 2.74 -9.45 -8.27
C VAL A 71 2.70 -8.66 -9.58
N THR A 72 3.56 -8.99 -10.55
CA THR A 72 3.58 -8.31 -11.85
C THR A 72 2.27 -8.51 -12.62
N TYR A 73 1.70 -9.72 -12.59
CA TYR A 73 0.45 -10.02 -13.31
C TYR A 73 -0.78 -9.42 -12.66
N ALA A 74 -0.81 -9.29 -11.33
CA ALA A 74 -1.89 -8.63 -10.60
C ALA A 74 -2.01 -7.14 -11.00
N GLN A 75 -0.88 -6.46 -11.19
CA GLN A 75 -0.82 -5.05 -11.59
C GLN A 75 -1.26 -4.79 -13.04
N ASP A 76 -1.12 -5.74 -13.98
CA ASP A 76 -1.68 -5.60 -15.34
C ASP A 76 -3.14 -6.09 -15.34
N LYS A 77 -4.08 -5.13 -15.32
CA LYS A 77 -5.52 -5.41 -15.28
C LYS A 77 -6.00 -6.29 -16.44
N ARG A 78 -5.31 -6.30 -17.58
CA ARG A 78 -5.60 -7.21 -18.70
C ARG A 78 -5.19 -8.64 -18.37
N MET A 79 -4.00 -8.83 -17.82
CA MET A 79 -3.50 -10.17 -17.47
C MET A 79 -4.29 -10.74 -16.30
N ARG A 80 -4.50 -9.92 -15.26
CA ARG A 80 -5.41 -10.23 -14.16
C ARG A 80 -6.78 -10.68 -14.66
N ARG A 81 -7.42 -9.87 -15.50
CA ARG A 81 -8.75 -10.20 -16.03
C ARG A 81 -8.74 -11.53 -16.77
N ALA A 82 -7.75 -11.76 -17.64
CA ALA A 82 -7.63 -13.01 -18.38
C ALA A 82 -7.44 -14.24 -17.46
N LEU A 83 -6.71 -14.09 -16.35
CA LEU A 83 -6.53 -15.16 -15.36
C LEU A 83 -7.82 -15.46 -14.59
N LEU A 84 -8.54 -14.42 -14.17
CA LEU A 84 -9.83 -14.56 -13.47
C LEU A 84 -10.92 -15.13 -14.40
N GLU A 85 -10.98 -14.69 -15.67
CA GLU A 85 -11.90 -15.26 -16.67
C GLU A 85 -11.59 -16.73 -16.96
N ARG A 86 -10.30 -17.11 -17.02
CA ARG A 86 -9.87 -18.51 -17.19
C ARG A 86 -10.32 -19.40 -16.02
N ALA A 87 -10.44 -18.83 -14.83
CA ALA A 87 -10.96 -19.50 -13.64
C ALA A 87 -12.50 -19.46 -13.56
N GLU A 88 -13.19 -19.00 -14.60
CA GLU A 88 -14.65 -18.89 -14.67
C GLU A 88 -15.26 -17.99 -13.57
N LEU A 89 -14.48 -17.02 -13.10
CA LEU A 89 -14.90 -16.09 -12.04
C LEU A 89 -15.72 -14.93 -12.61
N PRO A 90 -16.70 -14.40 -11.84
CA PRO A 90 -17.59 -13.36 -12.31
C PRO A 90 -16.89 -12.00 -12.30
N LEU A 91 -16.68 -11.45 -13.49
CA LEU A 91 -16.14 -10.11 -13.72
C LEU A 91 -17.15 -9.27 -14.49
N PRO A 92 -17.24 -7.95 -14.25
CA PRO A 92 -18.00 -7.05 -15.10
C PRO A 92 -17.57 -7.23 -16.56
N LYS A 93 -18.44 -7.05 -17.55
CA LYS A 93 -18.00 -7.09 -18.95
C LYS A 93 -17.03 -5.95 -19.23
N GLY A 94 -15.88 -6.24 -19.82
CA GLY A 94 -14.86 -5.20 -20.06
C GLY A 94 -13.84 -5.54 -21.13
N ALA A 95 -13.10 -4.52 -21.56
CA ALA A 95 -12.04 -4.65 -22.55
C ALA A 95 -11.00 -3.52 -22.41
N THR A 96 -9.75 -3.82 -22.80
CA THR A 96 -8.66 -2.84 -22.80
C THR A 96 -8.40 -2.22 -24.16
N PHE A 97 -8.15 -0.92 -24.19
CA PHE A 97 -7.89 -0.15 -25.41
C PHE A 97 -6.59 0.65 -25.26
N SER A 98 -5.91 0.90 -26.38
CA SER A 98 -4.75 1.80 -26.41
C SER A 98 -5.19 3.24 -26.57
N VAL A 99 -4.52 4.15 -25.88
CA VAL A 99 -4.71 5.60 -25.98
C VAL A 99 -4.55 6.12 -27.41
N GLY A 100 -3.53 5.69 -28.16
CA GLY A 100 -3.30 6.24 -29.51
C GLY A 100 -4.32 5.79 -30.57
N ARG A 101 -4.40 4.48 -30.85
CA ARG A 101 -5.20 3.94 -31.98
C ARG A 101 -6.53 3.33 -31.55
N GLY A 102 -6.77 3.18 -30.25
CA GLY A 102 -7.86 2.37 -29.71
C GLY A 102 -9.12 3.15 -29.34
N ILE A 103 -9.11 4.48 -29.39
CA ILE A 103 -10.23 5.32 -28.94
C ILE A 103 -11.52 5.02 -29.71
N LYS A 104 -11.44 4.90 -31.05
CA LYS A 104 -12.61 4.57 -31.87
C LYS A 104 -13.22 3.22 -31.48
N ASP A 105 -12.38 2.21 -31.24
CA ASP A 105 -12.84 0.89 -30.83
C ASP A 105 -13.39 0.90 -29.41
N ALA A 106 -12.83 1.74 -28.52
CA ALA A 106 -13.35 1.97 -27.18
C ALA A 106 -14.77 2.55 -27.23
N LYS A 107 -15.01 3.58 -28.05
CA LYS A 107 -16.35 4.16 -28.26
C LYS A 107 -17.34 3.14 -28.82
N ASN A 108 -16.96 2.41 -29.88
CA ASN A 108 -17.78 1.33 -30.44
C ASN A 108 -18.08 0.21 -29.41
N PHE A 109 -17.15 -0.06 -28.49
CA PHE A 109 -17.37 -1.02 -27.41
C PHE A 109 -18.41 -0.50 -26.41
N VAL A 110 -18.31 0.76 -25.99
CA VAL A 110 -19.29 1.39 -25.09
C VAL A 110 -20.68 1.48 -25.72
N GLU A 111 -20.79 1.80 -27.00
CA GLU A 111 -22.07 1.80 -27.73
C GLU A 111 -22.77 0.43 -27.69
N ARG A 112 -22.00 -0.67 -27.74
CA ARG A 112 -22.53 -2.04 -27.64
C ARG A 112 -22.83 -2.46 -26.20
N LEU A 113 -22.00 -2.02 -25.25
CA LEU A 113 -22.13 -2.38 -23.84
C LEU A 113 -23.28 -1.63 -23.17
N GLY A 114 -23.45 -0.36 -23.50
CA GLY A 114 -24.35 0.58 -22.85
C GLY A 114 -23.69 1.33 -21.69
N TYR A 115 -24.25 2.51 -21.36
CA TYR A 115 -23.89 3.29 -20.18
C TYR A 115 -24.77 2.89 -18.96
N PRO A 116 -24.30 3.07 -17.72
CA PRO A 116 -23.00 3.64 -17.34
C PRO A 116 -21.82 2.66 -17.43
N VAL A 117 -20.62 3.21 -17.65
CA VAL A 117 -19.35 2.45 -17.67
C VAL A 117 -18.35 2.98 -16.65
N VAL A 118 -17.31 2.20 -16.40
CA VAL A 118 -16.15 2.54 -15.58
C VAL A 118 -14.90 2.58 -16.46
N VAL A 119 -14.08 3.62 -16.33
CA VAL A 119 -12.77 3.71 -17.00
C VAL A 119 -11.65 3.62 -15.96
N LYS A 120 -10.61 2.82 -16.22
CA LYS A 120 -9.47 2.61 -15.32
C LYS A 120 -8.15 2.61 -16.13
N PRO A 121 -7.00 3.02 -15.57
CA PRO A 121 -5.71 2.70 -16.19
C PRO A 121 -5.52 1.18 -16.29
N ALA A 122 -4.82 0.70 -17.31
CA ALA A 122 -4.60 -0.75 -17.45
C ALA A 122 -3.53 -1.31 -16.52
N MET A 123 -2.68 -0.45 -15.92
CA MET A 123 -1.58 -0.83 -15.03
C MET A 123 -1.75 -0.19 -13.66
N GLY A 124 -1.32 -0.90 -12.62
CA GLY A 124 -1.25 -0.43 -11.24
C GLY A 124 -2.49 -0.74 -10.42
N ASP A 125 -2.37 -0.56 -9.10
CA ASP A 125 -3.34 -1.04 -8.11
C ASP A 125 -4.21 0.04 -7.48
N ASN A 126 -3.93 1.31 -7.76
CA ASN A 126 -4.60 2.39 -7.07
C ASN A 126 -5.95 2.70 -7.74
N ALA A 127 -7.05 2.39 -7.04
CA ALA A 127 -8.41 2.84 -7.37
C ALA A 127 -8.53 4.38 -7.50
N ILE A 128 -7.47 5.12 -7.12
CA ILE A 128 -7.28 6.57 -7.28
C ILE A 128 -7.56 7.05 -8.72
N GLU A 129 -7.33 6.21 -9.74
CA GLU A 129 -7.60 6.56 -11.15
C GLU A 129 -8.76 5.78 -11.77
N THR A 130 -9.72 5.36 -10.93
CA THR A 130 -10.99 4.80 -11.41
C THR A 130 -12.00 5.91 -11.63
N PHE A 131 -12.57 5.98 -12.84
CA PHE A 131 -13.65 6.88 -13.20
C PHE A 131 -14.96 6.10 -13.27
N PRO A 132 -15.68 5.91 -12.16
CA PRO A 132 -16.95 5.21 -12.15
C PRO A 132 -18.07 6.11 -12.69
N GLY A 133 -19.15 5.49 -13.16
CA GLY A 133 -20.39 6.21 -13.44
C GLY A 133 -20.32 7.17 -14.62
N ILE A 134 -19.47 6.88 -15.62
CA ILE A 134 -19.48 7.59 -16.91
C ILE A 134 -20.81 7.27 -17.60
N ARG A 135 -21.60 8.30 -17.92
CA ARG A 135 -22.99 8.16 -18.43
C ARG A 135 -23.16 8.54 -19.89
N ASN A 136 -22.16 9.15 -20.51
CA ASN A 136 -22.22 9.62 -21.89
C ASN A 136 -20.81 9.73 -22.51
N GLU A 137 -20.77 10.02 -23.82
CA GLU A 137 -19.52 10.10 -24.59
C GLU A 137 -18.61 11.26 -24.16
N GLU A 138 -19.18 12.41 -23.80
CA GLU A 138 -18.41 13.56 -23.31
C GLU A 138 -17.63 13.22 -22.03
N GLN A 139 -18.28 12.54 -21.08
CA GLN A 139 -17.62 12.06 -19.86
C GLN A 139 -16.58 10.98 -20.15
N LEU A 140 -16.81 10.13 -21.15
CA LEU A 140 -15.85 9.12 -21.58
C LEU A 140 -14.59 9.78 -22.16
N ASP A 141 -14.76 10.77 -23.04
CA ASP A 141 -13.64 11.52 -23.62
C ASP A 141 -12.84 12.24 -22.54
N ALA A 142 -13.51 12.89 -21.57
CA ALA A 142 -12.84 13.54 -20.45
C ALA A 142 -12.02 12.56 -19.59
N ALA A 143 -12.53 11.36 -19.33
CA ALA A 143 -11.81 10.32 -18.58
C ALA A 143 -10.60 9.79 -19.36
N ILE A 144 -10.74 9.57 -20.68
CA ILE A 144 -9.63 9.13 -21.54
C ILE A 144 -8.56 10.23 -21.60
N ASP A 145 -8.94 11.48 -21.83
CA ASP A 145 -8.04 12.63 -21.89
C ASP A 145 -7.22 12.80 -20.61
N TYR A 146 -7.84 12.59 -19.44
CA TYR A 146 -7.15 12.60 -18.16
C TYR A 146 -6.06 11.52 -18.09
N LEU A 147 -6.37 10.30 -18.55
CA LEU A 147 -5.39 9.20 -18.60
C LEU A 147 -4.27 9.45 -19.62
N MET A 148 -4.50 10.28 -20.65
CA MET A 148 -3.47 10.66 -21.61
C MET A 148 -2.48 11.68 -21.05
N THR A 149 -3.00 12.66 -20.31
CA THR A 149 -2.25 13.82 -19.83
C THR A 149 -2.48 13.97 -18.34
N PRO A 150 -1.91 13.08 -17.50
CA PRO A 150 -2.04 13.23 -16.07
C PRO A 150 -1.48 14.60 -15.66
N PRO A 151 -2.19 15.40 -14.85
CA PRO A 151 -1.61 16.61 -14.27
C PRO A 151 -0.29 16.23 -13.58
N THR A 152 0.76 17.01 -13.86
CA THR A 152 2.16 16.90 -13.39
C THR A 152 2.29 16.42 -11.94
N GLU A 153 3.36 15.66 -11.65
CA GLU A 153 3.80 15.12 -10.34
C GLU A 153 2.75 15.18 -9.23
N ARG A 154 2.14 14.03 -8.94
CA ARG A 154 1.16 13.90 -7.85
C ARG A 154 1.85 13.38 -6.60
N ASP A 155 1.55 14.01 -5.47
CA ASP A 155 2.00 13.59 -4.14
C ASP A 155 1.60 12.13 -3.81
N THR A 156 0.52 11.61 -4.43
CA THR A 156 -0.03 10.27 -4.20
C THR A 156 0.41 9.21 -5.22
N PHE A 157 1.31 9.54 -6.17
CA PHE A 157 1.79 8.57 -7.15
C PHE A 157 2.86 7.66 -6.54
N VAL A 158 2.43 6.52 -6.02
CA VAL A 158 3.33 5.51 -5.45
C VAL A 158 3.81 4.59 -6.57
N ARG A 159 5.07 4.76 -7.00
CA ARG A 159 5.75 3.78 -7.87
C ARG A 159 5.95 2.48 -7.08
N ALA A 160 5.32 1.38 -7.48
CA ALA A 160 5.63 0.08 -6.89
C ALA A 160 7.10 -0.27 -7.17
N ALA A 161 7.87 -0.58 -6.13
CA ALA A 161 9.30 -0.87 -6.28
C ALA A 161 9.59 -2.14 -7.09
N TYR A 162 8.62 -3.06 -7.16
CA TYR A 162 8.74 -4.37 -7.81
C TYR A 162 8.67 -4.35 -9.33
N ALA A 163 8.14 -3.28 -9.92
CA ALA A 163 7.80 -3.33 -11.32
C ALA A 163 8.89 -2.68 -12.17
N LEU A 164 9.44 -3.51 -13.05
CA LEU A 164 10.00 -3.23 -14.37
C LEU A 164 9.07 -2.35 -15.29
N THR A 165 8.22 -1.51 -14.73
CA THR A 165 7.36 -0.55 -15.44
C THR A 165 8.09 0.74 -15.84
N GLU A 166 9.41 0.65 -16.06
CA GLU A 166 10.09 1.51 -17.05
C GLU A 166 9.55 1.26 -18.48
N LEU A 167 8.67 0.27 -18.69
CA LEU A 167 7.92 0.12 -19.93
C LEU A 167 6.84 1.21 -20.05
N ARG A 168 7.32 2.41 -20.42
CA ARG A 168 6.62 3.62 -20.87
C ARG A 168 6.52 4.71 -19.81
N GLU A 169 7.67 5.23 -19.41
CA GLU A 169 7.72 6.54 -18.75
C GLU A 169 6.89 7.55 -19.55
N PRO A 170 6.00 8.30 -18.86
CA PRO A 170 5.38 9.46 -19.45
C PRO A 170 6.46 10.40 -20.01
N GLY A 171 6.33 10.80 -21.28
CA GLY A 171 7.17 11.82 -21.89
C GLY A 171 6.69 13.23 -21.54
N GLU A 172 7.38 14.24 -22.05
CA GLU A 172 6.96 15.63 -21.94
C GLU A 172 6.60 16.18 -23.33
N GLU A 173 5.36 16.63 -23.51
CA GLU A 173 4.92 17.39 -24.69
C GLU A 173 4.35 18.74 -24.22
N ASP A 174 4.89 19.84 -24.74
CA ASP A 174 4.48 21.21 -24.41
C ASP A 174 4.42 21.53 -22.90
N GLY A 175 5.36 21.00 -22.11
CA GLY A 175 5.43 21.20 -20.66
C GLY A 175 4.43 20.35 -19.86
N ARG A 176 3.77 19.37 -20.50
CA ARG A 176 2.83 18.44 -19.87
C ARG A 176 3.36 17.02 -19.95
N VAL A 177 3.12 16.28 -18.87
CA VAL A 177 3.43 14.86 -18.79
C VAL A 177 2.41 14.08 -19.63
N VAL A 178 2.87 13.36 -20.64
CA VAL A 178 2.02 12.60 -21.59
C VAL A 178 2.42 11.14 -21.60
N VAL A 179 1.45 10.24 -21.50
CA VAL A 179 1.73 8.80 -21.59
C VAL A 179 2.01 8.37 -23.04
N PRO A 180 2.93 7.43 -23.30
CA PRO A 180 3.22 6.99 -24.66
C PRO A 180 1.98 6.44 -25.39
N PRO A 181 1.88 6.53 -26.73
CA PRO A 181 0.68 6.11 -27.48
C PRO A 181 0.24 4.64 -27.29
N GLY A 182 1.16 3.80 -26.82
CA GLY A 182 0.88 2.41 -26.48
C GLY A 182 0.23 2.21 -25.09
N TYR A 183 0.18 3.24 -24.25
CA TYR A 183 -0.49 3.20 -22.95
C TYR A 183 -1.93 2.72 -23.10
N ARG A 184 -2.39 1.94 -22.14
CA ARG A 184 -3.68 1.26 -22.21
C ARG A 184 -4.56 1.65 -21.05
N PHE A 185 -5.85 1.62 -21.29
CA PHE A 185 -6.90 1.79 -20.30
C PHE A 185 -7.94 0.69 -20.48
N LEU A 186 -8.68 0.43 -19.42
CA LEU A 186 -9.74 -0.56 -19.32
C LEU A 186 -11.08 0.15 -19.26
N ILE A 187 -12.06 -0.32 -20.04
CA ILE A 187 -13.47 0.04 -19.88
C ILE A 187 -14.22 -1.19 -19.39
N GLU A 188 -15.04 -1.02 -18.36
CA GLU A 188 -15.90 -2.05 -17.78
C GLU A 188 -17.35 -1.56 -17.64
N GLU A 189 -18.28 -2.51 -17.64
CA GLU A 189 -19.66 -2.32 -17.21
C GLU A 189 -19.68 -1.80 -15.78
N HIS A 190 -20.45 -0.75 -15.51
CA HIS A 190 -20.63 -0.30 -14.14
C HIS A 190 -21.70 -1.14 -13.46
N VAL A 191 -21.25 -2.11 -12.65
CA VAL A 191 -22.11 -2.95 -11.83
C VAL A 191 -22.56 -2.23 -10.56
N HIS A 192 -23.73 -2.61 -10.03
CA HIS A 192 -24.33 -1.99 -8.86
C HIS A 192 -24.52 -3.00 -7.73
N GLY A 193 -24.32 -2.55 -6.49
CA GLY A 193 -24.43 -3.36 -5.28
C GLY A 193 -23.67 -2.73 -4.12
N GLU A 194 -23.54 -3.50 -3.05
CA GLU A 194 -22.71 -3.22 -1.89
C GLU A 194 -21.25 -3.55 -2.21
N TYR A 195 -20.34 -2.63 -1.88
CA TYR A 195 -18.90 -2.86 -2.01
C TYR A 195 -18.38 -3.59 -0.79
N VAL A 196 -17.65 -4.67 -1.01
CA VAL A 196 -17.04 -5.44 0.06
C VAL A 196 -15.58 -5.72 -0.32
N ARG A 197 -14.65 -5.28 0.52
CA ARG A 197 -13.21 -5.59 0.40
C ARG A 197 -12.86 -6.76 1.29
N LEU A 198 -12.28 -7.80 0.71
CA LEU A 198 -11.76 -8.97 1.42
C LEU A 198 -10.23 -8.96 1.36
N LEU A 199 -9.57 -9.18 2.50
CA LEU A 199 -8.13 -9.45 2.52
C LEU A 199 -7.91 -10.95 2.70
N VAL A 200 -7.22 -11.56 1.74
CA VAL A 200 -6.84 -12.97 1.76
C VAL A 200 -5.35 -13.06 2.06
N VAL A 201 -4.99 -13.85 3.07
CA VAL A 201 -3.60 -14.16 3.42
C VAL A 201 -3.51 -15.67 3.64
N ASP A 202 -2.58 -16.32 2.95
CA ASP A 202 -2.37 -17.76 3.03
C ASP A 202 -3.63 -18.60 2.73
N GLY A 203 -4.37 -18.20 1.68
CA GLY A 203 -5.59 -18.90 1.27
C GLY A 203 -6.77 -18.77 2.24
N LEU A 204 -6.68 -17.89 3.24
CA LEU A 204 -7.73 -17.63 4.22
C LEU A 204 -8.16 -16.17 4.17
N VAL A 205 -9.47 -15.93 4.25
CA VAL A 205 -10.00 -14.57 4.44
C VAL A 205 -9.73 -14.12 5.86
N ARG A 206 -8.97 -13.04 6.02
CA ARG A 206 -8.54 -12.49 7.32
C ARG A 206 -9.31 -11.26 7.75
N SER A 207 -9.91 -10.55 6.81
CA SER A 207 -10.71 -9.35 7.05
C SER A 207 -11.74 -9.18 5.93
N VAL A 208 -12.90 -8.64 6.27
CA VAL A 208 -13.93 -8.23 5.31
C VAL A 208 -14.53 -6.90 5.73
N VAL A 209 -14.37 -5.88 4.89
CA VAL A 209 -14.89 -4.54 5.13
C VAL A 209 -16.00 -4.25 4.14
N HIS A 210 -17.18 -3.87 4.65
CA HIS A 210 -18.22 -3.23 3.86
C HIS A 210 -17.84 -1.77 3.63
N CYS A 211 -17.76 -1.38 2.35
CA CYS A 211 -17.36 -0.04 1.94
C CYS A 211 -18.58 0.75 1.42
N PRO A 212 -18.75 2.03 1.78
CA PRO A 212 -19.85 2.87 1.26
C PRO A 212 -19.77 3.14 -0.25
N GLY A 213 -18.63 2.90 -0.86
CA GLY A 213 -18.38 2.99 -2.29
C GLY A 213 -17.14 2.19 -2.69
N PRO A 214 -16.61 2.41 -3.91
CA PRO A 214 -15.36 1.81 -4.33
C PRO A 214 -14.27 2.00 -3.26
N PRO A 215 -13.63 0.90 -2.80
CA PRO A 215 -12.61 0.98 -1.75
C PRO A 215 -11.48 1.94 -2.14
N SER A 216 -11.49 3.12 -1.53
CA SER A 216 -10.51 4.18 -1.72
C SER A 216 -10.49 5.06 -0.48
N VAL A 217 -9.37 5.70 -0.23
CA VAL A 217 -9.09 6.44 1.01
C VAL A 217 -9.78 7.80 1.11
N ALA A 218 -10.71 8.10 0.21
CA ALA A 218 -11.43 9.37 0.12
C ALA A 218 -12.95 9.21 0.26
N ALA A 219 -13.43 8.11 0.85
CA ALA A 219 -14.85 7.93 1.10
C ALA A 219 -15.33 8.92 2.18
N ALA A 220 -16.50 9.54 1.98
CA ALA A 220 -17.09 10.48 2.93
C ALA A 220 -17.67 9.79 4.18
N GLU A 221 -17.85 8.48 4.11
CA GLU A 221 -18.35 7.63 5.19
C GLU A 221 -17.34 6.50 5.42
N HIS A 222 -17.15 6.14 6.68
CA HIS A 222 -16.25 5.06 7.07
C HIS A 222 -16.85 3.69 6.75
N GLY A 223 -16.00 2.71 6.51
CA GLY A 223 -16.41 1.32 6.32
C GLY A 223 -16.95 0.66 7.60
N ARG A 224 -17.35 -0.61 7.49
CA ARG A 224 -17.69 -1.47 8.63
C ARG A 224 -17.00 -2.82 8.50
N ASP A 225 -16.41 -3.33 9.57
CA ASP A 225 -15.96 -4.73 9.65
C ASP A 225 -17.18 -5.64 9.69
N ILE A 226 -17.27 -6.57 8.72
CA ILE A 226 -18.38 -7.50 8.54
C ILE A 226 -17.89 -8.94 8.33
N LEU A 227 -16.66 -9.28 8.76
CA LEU A 227 -16.10 -10.63 8.62
C LEU A 227 -17.04 -11.72 9.17
N GLY A 228 -17.70 -11.45 10.29
CA GLY A 228 -18.67 -12.38 10.91
C GLY A 228 -20.06 -12.41 10.28
N GLU A 229 -20.36 -11.50 9.34
CA GLU A 229 -21.69 -11.35 8.74
C GLU A 229 -21.74 -11.80 7.27
N VAL A 230 -20.59 -11.77 6.58
CA VAL A 230 -20.52 -12.11 5.15
C VAL A 230 -20.76 -13.61 4.90
N HIS A 231 -21.52 -13.91 3.85
CA HIS A 231 -21.82 -15.29 3.49
C HIS A 231 -20.55 -16.05 3.05
N PRO A 232 -20.31 -17.31 3.51
CA PRO A 232 -19.08 -18.05 3.22
C PRO A 232 -18.75 -18.24 1.73
N THR A 233 -19.75 -18.27 0.85
CA THR A 233 -19.52 -18.39 -0.60
C THR A 233 -18.84 -17.15 -1.20
N LEU A 234 -18.97 -15.97 -0.59
CA LEU A 234 -18.25 -14.77 -1.02
C LEU A 234 -16.80 -14.79 -0.55
N GLN A 235 -16.55 -15.35 0.64
CA GLN A 235 -15.19 -15.63 1.11
C GLN A 235 -14.49 -16.63 0.19
N GLN A 236 -15.17 -17.73 -0.16
CA GLN A 236 -14.65 -18.71 -1.12
C GLN A 236 -14.37 -18.06 -2.49
N LEU A 237 -15.26 -17.18 -2.96
CA LEU A 237 -15.05 -16.47 -4.22
C LEU A 237 -13.78 -15.62 -4.21
N ALA A 238 -13.48 -14.93 -3.10
CA ALA A 238 -12.23 -14.19 -2.96
C ALA A 238 -11.00 -15.12 -2.91
N ILE A 239 -11.10 -16.24 -2.19
CA ILE A 239 -10.03 -17.26 -2.17
C ILE A 239 -9.76 -17.79 -3.58
N ASP A 240 -10.80 -18.14 -4.34
CA ASP A 240 -10.69 -18.64 -5.71
C ASP A 240 -10.05 -17.58 -6.64
N ALA A 241 -10.37 -16.31 -6.43
CA ALA A 241 -9.77 -15.19 -7.17
C ALA A 241 -8.25 -15.09 -6.94
N VAL A 242 -7.80 -15.25 -5.70
CA VAL A 242 -6.37 -15.26 -5.37
C VAL A 242 -5.69 -16.51 -5.91
N GLN A 243 -6.33 -17.68 -5.80
CA GLN A 243 -5.81 -18.93 -6.35
C GLN A 243 -5.68 -18.93 -7.88
N ALA A 244 -6.49 -18.13 -8.59
CA ALA A 244 -6.34 -17.91 -10.03
C ALA A 244 -5.03 -17.20 -10.40
N MET A 245 -4.32 -16.63 -9.42
CA MET A 245 -2.97 -16.06 -9.55
C MET A 245 -1.96 -16.84 -8.69
N PRO A 246 -1.46 -17.99 -9.18
CA PRO A 246 -0.54 -18.82 -8.41
C PRO A 246 0.69 -18.03 -7.96
N GLY A 247 1.08 -18.19 -6.69
CA GLY A 247 2.25 -17.52 -6.10
C GLY A 247 1.97 -16.16 -5.47
N LEU A 248 0.70 -15.77 -5.27
CA LEU A 248 0.33 -14.59 -4.50
C LEU A 248 -0.03 -14.98 -3.06
N GLY A 249 0.79 -14.58 -2.07
CA GLY A 249 0.63 -14.97 -0.66
C GLY A 249 -0.36 -14.08 0.11
N VAL A 250 -0.51 -12.83 -0.37
CA VAL A 250 -1.41 -11.80 0.16
C VAL A 250 -2.11 -11.12 -1.00
N ALA A 251 -3.41 -10.87 -0.89
CA ALA A 251 -4.13 -10.05 -1.85
C ALA A 251 -5.40 -9.42 -1.25
N ALA A 252 -5.73 -8.22 -1.70
CA ALA A 252 -7.05 -7.64 -1.50
C ALA A 252 -7.95 -7.95 -2.70
N VAL A 253 -9.20 -8.33 -2.44
CA VAL A 253 -10.22 -8.60 -3.47
C VAL A 253 -11.43 -7.73 -3.19
N ASP A 254 -11.79 -6.89 -4.16
CA ASP A 254 -12.98 -6.03 -4.06
C ASP A 254 -14.13 -6.64 -4.86
N ILE A 255 -15.26 -6.82 -4.18
CA ILE A 255 -16.47 -7.42 -4.73
C ILE A 255 -17.61 -6.41 -4.66
N VAL A 256 -18.39 -6.34 -5.75
CA VAL A 256 -19.72 -5.71 -5.75
C VAL A 256 -20.76 -6.81 -5.71
N VAL A 257 -21.62 -6.79 -4.69
CA VAL A 257 -22.62 -7.82 -4.43
C VAL A 257 -23.99 -7.22 -4.11
N GLY A 258 -25.08 -7.89 -4.48
CA GLY A 258 -26.43 -7.42 -4.18
C GLY A 258 -26.78 -7.43 -2.69
N ASP A 259 -26.43 -8.51 -1.99
CA ASP A 259 -26.60 -8.73 -0.55
C ASP A 259 -25.46 -9.62 -0.03
N TYR A 260 -24.56 -9.04 0.77
CA TYR A 260 -23.38 -9.76 1.27
C TYR A 260 -23.70 -10.88 2.29
N GLN A 261 -24.91 -10.94 2.83
CA GLN A 261 -25.33 -11.99 3.76
C GLN A 261 -25.90 -13.22 3.04
N ARG A 262 -26.06 -13.16 1.71
CA ARG A 262 -26.62 -14.24 0.89
C ARG A 262 -25.58 -14.99 0.07
N PRO A 263 -25.87 -16.24 -0.36
CA PRO A 263 -25.01 -16.98 -1.28
C PRO A 263 -24.69 -16.21 -2.55
N ALA A 264 -23.49 -16.37 -3.10
CA ALA A 264 -23.09 -15.72 -4.34
C ALA A 264 -23.98 -16.17 -5.53
N ALA A 265 -24.42 -17.44 -5.51
CA ALA A 265 -25.31 -17.98 -6.52
C ALA A 265 -26.72 -17.35 -6.45
N GLY A 266 -27.24 -16.91 -7.60
CA GLY A 266 -28.60 -16.38 -7.73
C GLY A 266 -28.74 -14.89 -7.42
N GLN A 267 -27.64 -14.14 -7.33
CA GLN A 267 -27.62 -12.69 -7.25
C GLN A 267 -26.51 -12.10 -8.14
N GLY A 268 -26.48 -10.77 -8.28
CA GLY A 268 -25.36 -10.09 -8.94
C GLY A 268 -24.14 -10.07 -8.01
N VAL A 269 -23.06 -10.73 -8.42
CA VAL A 269 -21.76 -10.71 -7.74
C VAL A 269 -20.68 -10.52 -8.78
N TRP A 270 -19.76 -9.59 -8.53
CA TRP A 270 -18.72 -9.24 -9.48
C TRP A 270 -17.43 -8.91 -8.73
N ILE A 271 -16.33 -9.58 -9.08
CA ILE A 271 -15.00 -9.15 -8.66
C ILE A 271 -14.64 -7.93 -9.52
N VAL A 272 -14.44 -6.78 -8.88
CA VAL A 272 -14.17 -5.51 -9.58
C VAL A 272 -12.70 -5.08 -9.49
N GLU A 273 -11.96 -5.60 -8.51
CA GLU A 273 -10.53 -5.38 -8.32
C GLU A 273 -9.90 -6.57 -7.60
N LEU A 274 -8.63 -6.88 -7.93
CA LEU A 274 -7.75 -7.72 -7.12
C LEU A 274 -6.37 -7.07 -7.15
N SER A 275 -5.86 -6.77 -5.96
CA SER A 275 -4.60 -6.06 -5.73
C SER A 275 -3.60 -6.98 -5.03
N GLU A 276 -2.34 -6.97 -5.45
CA GLU A 276 -1.29 -7.70 -4.73
C GLU A 276 -0.98 -7.05 -3.37
N ARG A 277 -1.27 -5.76 -3.25
CA ARG A 277 -1.06 -5.03 -2.01
C ARG A 277 -2.17 -5.31 -1.01
N PRO A 278 -1.85 -5.36 0.29
CA PRO A 278 -2.85 -5.48 1.34
C PRO A 278 -3.90 -4.35 1.34
N GLY A 279 -3.47 -3.10 1.11
CA GLY A 279 -4.35 -1.93 1.13
C GLY A 279 -4.98 -1.66 2.51
N LEU A 280 -4.21 -1.85 3.59
CA LEU A 280 -4.63 -1.80 5.00
C LEU A 280 -5.19 -0.44 5.43
N ALA A 281 -5.01 0.61 4.63
CA ALA A 281 -5.63 1.91 4.90
C ALA A 281 -7.16 1.84 4.95
N VAL A 282 -7.79 0.93 4.19
CA VAL A 282 -9.25 0.72 4.26
C VAL A 282 -9.67 0.10 5.60
N GLN A 283 -8.86 -0.79 6.15
CA GLN A 283 -9.10 -1.40 7.45
C GLN A 283 -8.81 -0.43 8.59
N ALA A 284 -7.75 0.37 8.46
CA ALA A 284 -7.40 1.42 9.42
C ALA A 284 -8.51 2.50 9.55
N ASP A 285 -9.21 2.80 8.45
CA ASP A 285 -10.36 3.71 8.41
C ASP A 285 -11.57 3.19 9.21
N VAL A 286 -11.71 1.85 9.31
CA VAL A 286 -12.73 1.22 10.16
C VAL A 286 -12.30 1.24 11.62
N ALA A 287 -11.09 0.78 11.90
CA ALA A 287 -10.49 0.75 13.23
C ALA A 287 -8.97 0.62 13.07
N GLU A 288 -8.20 1.44 13.78
CA GLU A 288 -6.73 1.38 13.70
C GLU A 288 -6.24 -0.02 14.10
N GLU A 289 -6.80 -0.61 15.16
CA GLU A 289 -6.42 -1.93 15.68
C GLU A 289 -6.60 -3.05 14.63
N LEU A 290 -7.53 -2.88 13.68
CA LEU A 290 -7.73 -3.86 12.60
C LEU A 290 -6.55 -3.86 11.63
N SER A 291 -6.00 -2.70 11.26
CA SER A 291 -4.79 -2.67 10.42
C SER A 291 -3.57 -3.21 11.15
N GLN A 292 -3.44 -2.96 12.46
CA GLN A 292 -2.35 -3.50 13.28
C GLN A 292 -2.39 -5.03 13.31
N PHE A 293 -3.57 -5.59 13.61
CA PHE A 293 -3.78 -7.04 13.60
C PHE A 293 -3.43 -7.66 12.24
N LEU A 294 -3.76 -6.99 11.14
CA LEU A 294 -3.45 -7.50 9.81
C LEU A 294 -1.96 -7.38 9.46
N GLY A 295 -1.25 -6.37 9.97
CA GLY A 295 0.21 -6.32 9.93
C GLY A 295 0.85 -7.52 10.62
N ASP A 296 0.38 -7.87 11.83
CA ASP A 296 0.80 -9.07 12.55
C ASP A 296 0.52 -10.37 11.76
N VAL A 297 -0.64 -10.46 11.10
CA VAL A 297 -1.02 -11.62 10.28
C VAL A 297 -0.11 -11.78 9.07
N ILE A 298 0.21 -10.68 8.37
CA ILE A 298 1.09 -10.68 7.20
C ILE A 298 2.52 -11.06 7.59
N LEU A 299 3.05 -10.48 8.68
CA LEU A 299 4.36 -10.83 9.22
C LEU A 299 4.41 -12.32 9.59
N THR A 300 3.40 -12.82 10.31
CA THR A 300 3.32 -14.22 10.74
C THR A 300 3.30 -15.17 9.54
N HIS A 301 2.62 -14.80 8.46
CA HIS A 301 2.64 -15.57 7.21
C HIS A 301 4.04 -15.61 6.59
N GLY A 302 4.72 -14.46 6.49
CA GLY A 302 6.11 -14.40 6.01
C GLY A 302 7.02 -15.31 6.83
N ALA A 303 6.90 -15.25 8.16
CA ALA A 303 7.73 -16.02 9.08
C ALA A 303 7.49 -17.52 8.95
N ALA A 304 6.24 -17.95 8.78
CA ALA A 304 5.90 -19.35 8.57
C ALA A 304 6.48 -19.90 7.25
N VAL A 305 6.55 -19.08 6.19
CA VAL A 305 7.15 -19.49 4.90
C VAL A 305 8.68 -19.58 5.00
N GLY A 306 9.30 -18.66 5.75
CA GLY A 306 10.75 -18.63 6.00
C GLY A 306 11.24 -19.55 7.13
N ASP A 307 10.35 -20.30 7.79
CA ASP A 307 10.65 -21.09 9.02
C ASP A 307 11.26 -20.25 10.15
N LEU A 308 10.90 -18.97 10.22
CA LEU A 308 11.38 -18.03 11.23
C LEU A 308 10.49 -18.09 12.48
N SER A 309 11.13 -18.23 13.64
CA SER A 309 10.43 -18.17 14.93
C SER A 309 10.18 -16.72 15.33
N LEU A 310 8.94 -16.40 15.71
CA LEU A 310 8.57 -15.08 16.23
C LEU A 310 8.45 -15.10 17.76
N GLU A 311 8.95 -14.07 18.43
CA GLU A 311 8.76 -13.92 19.87
C GLU A 311 7.32 -13.52 20.23
N GLU A 312 7.03 -13.51 21.53
CA GLU A 312 5.81 -12.91 22.06
C GLU A 312 5.83 -11.39 21.80
N ALA A 313 4.69 -10.85 21.35
CA ALA A 313 4.60 -9.45 20.98
C ALA A 313 4.76 -8.53 22.20
N ARG A 314 5.58 -7.48 22.06
CA ARG A 314 5.79 -6.42 23.07
C ARG A 314 5.52 -5.06 22.43
N ASP A 315 4.64 -4.27 23.03
CA ASP A 315 4.28 -2.97 22.47
C ASP A 315 5.38 -1.91 22.65
N ASP A 316 6.16 -2.03 23.74
CA ASP A 316 7.36 -1.22 24.00
C ASP A 316 8.62 -2.06 23.72
N VAL A 317 9.55 -1.45 22.98
CA VAL A 317 10.81 -2.07 22.56
C VAL A 317 11.98 -1.10 22.78
N ALA A 318 13.20 -1.64 22.71
CA ALA A 318 14.42 -0.84 22.65
C ALA A 318 15.25 -1.33 21.46
N VAL A 319 15.70 -0.39 20.63
CA VAL A 319 16.49 -0.69 19.44
C VAL A 319 17.74 0.17 19.40
N GLU A 320 18.85 -0.44 18.98
CA GLU A 320 19.97 0.30 18.39
C GLU A 320 19.50 0.81 17.02
N PHE A 321 19.52 2.14 16.86
CA PHE A 321 19.12 2.83 15.65
C PHE A 321 20.35 3.23 14.87
N HIS A 322 20.34 2.99 13.57
CA HIS A 322 21.40 3.38 12.65
C HIS A 322 20.77 3.91 11.35
N ALA A 323 21.23 5.05 10.85
CA ALA A 323 20.74 5.61 9.60
C ALA A 323 21.89 6.17 8.75
N GLU A 324 21.84 5.91 7.44
CA GLU A 324 22.93 6.22 6.50
C GLU A 324 22.53 7.17 5.35
N ALA A 325 23.57 7.77 4.75
CA ALA A 325 23.52 8.61 3.56
C ALA A 325 22.55 9.81 3.69
N ILE A 326 22.53 10.43 4.87
CA ILE A 326 21.71 11.60 5.16
C ILE A 326 22.45 12.87 4.67
N PRO A 327 21.88 13.65 3.72
CA PRO A 327 22.57 14.81 3.15
C PRO A 327 22.80 15.98 4.12
N ASP A 328 21.80 16.30 4.95
CA ASP A 328 21.88 17.33 6.00
C ASP A 328 21.71 16.67 7.37
N LEU A 329 22.82 16.17 7.90
CA LEU A 329 22.85 15.28 9.04
C LEU A 329 22.49 15.98 10.36
N ASP A 330 22.97 17.20 10.59
CA ASP A 330 22.65 17.95 11.82
C ASP A 330 21.17 18.34 11.85
N GLY A 331 20.61 18.78 10.71
CA GLY A 331 19.19 19.07 10.57
C GLY A 331 18.31 17.84 10.77
N ALA A 332 18.70 16.70 10.15
CA ALA A 332 17.99 15.44 10.29
C ALA A 332 17.98 14.91 11.73
N VAL A 333 19.12 14.90 12.42
CA VAL A 333 19.22 14.45 13.82
C VAL A 333 18.38 15.33 14.74
N ALA A 334 18.37 16.65 14.52
CA ALA A 334 17.53 17.57 15.29
C ALA A 334 16.03 17.28 15.05
N ALA A 335 15.61 17.16 13.78
CA ALA A 335 14.22 16.87 13.42
C ALA A 335 13.75 15.50 13.96
N LEU A 336 14.60 14.48 13.85
CA LEU A 336 14.35 13.15 14.40
C LEU A 336 14.22 13.20 15.92
N ALA A 337 15.11 13.92 16.60
CA ALA A 337 15.05 14.03 18.06
C ALA A 337 13.79 14.76 18.55
N ASP A 338 13.35 15.80 17.84
CA ASP A 338 12.12 16.52 18.17
C ASP A 338 10.89 15.62 17.99
N ALA A 339 10.76 14.95 16.84
CA ALA A 339 9.66 14.02 16.58
C ALA A 339 9.63 12.84 17.58
N ALA A 340 10.80 12.27 17.90
CA ALA A 340 10.90 11.20 18.87
C ALA A 340 10.47 11.64 20.28
N ARG A 341 10.79 12.88 20.71
CA ARG A 341 10.27 13.42 21.99
C ARG A 341 8.76 13.58 21.97
N ASP A 342 8.19 14.05 20.86
CA ASP A 342 6.73 14.20 20.72
C ASP A 342 6.00 12.85 20.78
N PHE A 343 6.66 11.78 20.32
CA PHE A 343 6.16 10.40 20.43
C PHE A 343 6.43 9.73 21.78
N GLY A 344 7.10 10.41 22.72
CA GLY A 344 7.48 9.84 24.01
C GLY A 344 8.57 8.78 23.93
N ILE A 345 9.32 8.72 22.83
CA ILE A 345 10.49 7.87 22.69
C ILE A 345 11.62 8.43 23.56
N THR A 346 12.31 7.55 24.27
CA THR A 346 13.44 7.86 25.15
C THR A 346 14.74 7.28 24.58
N GLY A 347 15.89 7.77 25.06
CA GLY A 347 17.19 7.27 24.63
C GLY A 347 18.11 8.37 24.12
N HIS A 348 18.85 8.09 23.06
CA HIS A 348 19.76 9.07 22.46
C HIS A 348 19.96 8.84 20.97
N VAL A 349 20.28 9.91 20.25
CA VAL A 349 20.69 9.87 18.85
C VAL A 349 21.81 10.88 18.63
N GLY A 350 22.71 10.63 17.69
CA GLY A 350 23.81 11.54 17.41
C GLY A 350 24.49 11.24 16.09
N VAL A 351 25.26 12.22 15.63
CA VAL A 351 26.11 12.09 14.45
C VAL A 351 27.34 11.27 14.81
N THR A 352 27.62 10.23 14.04
CA THR A 352 28.78 9.35 14.24
C THR A 352 29.77 9.41 13.09
N ASP A 353 29.30 9.55 11.85
CA ASP A 353 30.14 9.79 10.68
C ASP A 353 29.58 10.92 9.79
N ARG A 354 30.28 12.06 9.76
CA ARG A 354 29.88 13.22 8.93
C ARG A 354 30.19 13.05 7.44
N VAL A 355 31.15 12.20 7.10
CA VAL A 355 31.59 11.98 5.72
C VAL A 355 30.63 11.02 5.03
N GLU A 356 30.24 9.95 5.71
CA GLU A 356 29.30 8.95 5.19
C GLU A 356 27.83 9.34 5.47
N GLY A 357 27.60 10.34 6.31
CA GLY A 357 26.26 10.85 6.61
C GLY A 357 25.49 9.91 7.54
N VAL A 358 26.17 9.41 8.58
CA VAL A 358 25.68 8.40 9.51
C VAL A 358 25.24 9.02 10.83
N ALA A 359 24.05 8.63 11.28
CA ALA A 359 23.54 8.90 12.61
C ALA A 359 23.22 7.58 13.33
N ASP A 360 23.71 7.44 14.56
CA ASP A 360 23.45 6.29 15.41
C ASP A 360 22.76 6.70 16.71
N GLY A 361 22.09 5.75 17.34
CA GLY A 361 21.40 5.98 18.59
C GLY A 361 20.89 4.71 19.24
N LEU A 362 20.20 4.92 20.36
CA LEU A 362 19.35 3.92 20.99
C LEU A 362 18.00 4.58 21.22
N LEU A 363 16.95 3.97 20.69
CA LEU A 363 15.57 4.43 20.81
C LEU A 363 14.77 3.43 21.63
N GLN A 364 14.02 3.90 22.63
CA GLN A 364 13.20 3.06 23.50
C GLN A 364 11.81 3.67 23.69
N GLY A 365 10.77 2.88 23.44
CA GLY A 365 9.37 3.27 23.55
C GLY A 365 8.48 2.39 22.68
N SER A 366 7.31 2.90 22.30
CA SER A 366 6.37 2.15 21.48
C SER A 366 6.98 1.75 20.14
N ALA A 367 6.93 0.45 19.81
CA ALA A 367 7.36 -0.08 18.51
C ALA A 367 6.66 0.62 17.34
N ARG A 368 5.39 0.98 17.51
CA ARG A 368 4.61 1.73 16.52
C ARG A 368 5.15 3.14 16.26
N HIS A 369 5.64 3.80 17.30
CA HIS A 369 6.22 5.13 17.17
C HIS A 369 7.64 5.09 16.61
N ILE A 370 8.43 4.09 17.01
CA ILE A 370 9.78 3.88 16.45
C ILE A 370 9.69 3.57 14.96
N ALA A 371 8.84 2.61 14.56
CA ALA A 371 8.60 2.30 13.15
C ALA A 371 8.14 3.55 12.35
N TRP A 372 7.24 4.35 12.93
CA TRP A 372 6.75 5.55 12.26
C TRP A 372 7.85 6.62 12.10
N LEU A 373 8.69 6.82 13.11
CA LEU A 373 9.81 7.76 13.06
C LEU A 373 10.76 7.41 11.90
N SER A 374 11.06 6.12 11.73
CA SER A 374 11.92 5.61 10.66
C SER A 374 11.29 5.79 9.28
N GLU A 375 10.03 5.41 9.10
CA GLU A 375 9.26 5.67 7.86
C GLU A 375 9.22 7.17 7.51
N MET A 376 9.03 8.06 8.51
CA MET A 376 9.08 9.50 8.30
C MET A 376 10.46 9.98 7.83
N LEU A 377 11.55 9.43 8.35
CA LEU A 377 12.90 9.79 7.94
C LEU A 377 13.16 9.35 6.48
N LEU A 378 12.79 8.13 6.12
CA LEU A 378 13.00 7.59 4.76
C LEU A 378 12.13 8.29 3.71
N ASP A 379 10.90 8.67 4.06
CA ASP A 379 9.97 9.33 3.14
C ASP A 379 10.17 10.87 3.07
N GLY A 380 11.07 11.44 3.87
CA GLY A 380 11.35 12.88 3.85
C GLY A 380 10.38 13.72 4.68
N ARG A 381 9.61 13.11 5.57
CA ARG A 381 8.57 13.77 6.38
C ARG A 381 9.13 14.44 7.64
N LEU A 382 10.39 14.20 7.96
CA LEU A 382 11.13 14.95 8.99
C LEU A 382 11.76 16.19 8.36
N ASN A 383 10.97 17.25 8.17
CA ASN A 383 11.41 18.55 7.64
C ASN A 383 12.11 18.47 6.25
N GLY A 384 11.79 17.45 5.44
CA GLY A 384 12.43 17.24 4.13
C GLY A 384 13.71 16.41 4.16
N HIS A 385 14.22 16.02 5.34
CA HIS A 385 15.42 15.21 5.46
C HIS A 385 15.14 13.75 5.14
N ARG A 386 16.05 13.12 4.37
CA ARG A 386 15.93 11.73 3.91
C ARG A 386 17.17 10.92 4.26
N ALA A 387 16.97 9.69 4.74
CA ALA A 387 18.00 8.65 4.81
C ALA A 387 17.82 7.65 3.66
N MET A 388 18.88 6.94 3.29
CA MET A 388 18.81 5.83 2.32
C MET A 388 18.64 4.45 2.96
N LEU A 389 18.87 4.37 4.27
CA LEU A 389 18.75 3.17 5.08
C LEU A 389 18.47 3.60 6.52
N VAL A 390 17.59 2.86 7.18
CA VAL A 390 17.48 2.82 8.63
C VAL A 390 17.58 1.35 9.06
N GLU A 391 18.50 1.03 9.96
CA GLU A 391 18.57 -0.25 10.65
C GLU A 391 18.15 -0.09 12.11
N GLU A 392 17.41 -1.07 12.61
CA GLU A 392 16.91 -1.14 13.98
C GLU A 392 17.21 -2.54 14.51
N ARG A 393 18.16 -2.63 15.45
CA ARG A 393 18.56 -3.91 16.06
C ARG A 393 18.05 -3.99 17.48
N GLN A 394 17.41 -5.10 17.83
CA GLN A 394 16.81 -5.29 19.15
C GLN A 394 17.88 -5.30 20.23
N VAL A 395 17.63 -4.57 21.30
CA VAL A 395 18.49 -4.54 22.48
C VAL A 395 17.67 -4.61 23.76
N GLU A 396 18.34 -4.95 24.86
CA GLU A 396 17.72 -4.91 26.18
C GLU A 396 17.36 -3.47 26.58
N PRO A 397 16.16 -3.22 27.14
CA PRO A 397 15.76 -1.90 27.59
C PRO A 397 16.73 -1.29 28.62
N GLY A 398 17.04 -0.01 28.43
CA GLY A 398 17.84 0.80 29.33
C GLY A 398 17.01 1.74 30.21
N SER A 399 17.72 2.54 31.00
CA SER A 399 17.15 3.62 31.83
C SER A 399 17.49 4.96 31.21
N PHE A 400 16.47 5.67 30.72
CA PHE A 400 16.61 6.99 30.10
C PHE A 400 15.56 7.94 30.66
N ASP A 401 15.96 9.16 31.03
CA ASP A 401 15.05 10.20 31.54
C ASP A 401 14.27 10.91 30.41
N GLY A 402 14.66 10.68 29.15
CA GLY A 402 14.09 11.29 27.95
C GLY A 402 14.99 11.04 26.73
N LEU A 403 14.69 11.69 25.61
CA LEU A 403 15.55 11.63 24.43
C LEU A 403 16.58 12.76 24.40
N SER A 404 17.85 12.38 24.26
CA SER A 404 18.99 13.30 24.18
C SER A 404 19.69 13.27 22.82
N VAL A 405 20.29 14.38 22.41
CA VAL A 405 21.16 14.42 21.22
C VAL A 405 22.61 14.37 21.67
N ARG A 406 23.38 13.38 21.22
CA ARG A 406 24.82 13.29 21.51
C ARG A 406 25.61 14.17 20.54
N PRO A 407 26.58 14.95 21.03
CA PRO A 407 27.50 15.67 20.16
C PRO A 407 28.40 14.67 19.41
N ALA A 408 28.74 15.03 18.17
CA ALA A 408 29.69 14.30 17.33
C ALA A 408 31.10 14.23 17.93
#